data_AF-A0A4M3JT14-F1
#
_entry.id   AF-A0A4M3JT14-F1
#
_cell.length_a   1.000
_cell.length_b   1.000
_cell.length_c   1.000
_cell.angle_alpha   90.00
_cell.angle_beta   90.00
_cell.angle_gamma   90.00
#
_symmetry.space_group_name_H-M   'P 1'
#
loop_
_entity.id
_entity.type
_entity.pdbx_description
1 polymer ?
#
loop_
_entity_poly.entity_id
_entity_poly.type
_entity_poly.pdbx_seq_one_letter_code
_entity_poly.pdbx_strand_id
1 'polypeptide(L)'
;MGVFTGADLLEVPEVTLIDRFGRLGYDLYRKARGIHNSPVKSNRIRKSIGKEKTYGKILRAEEDIKKELTLLSEKVALNLHQQEKAGKIVILKIRYEDFSTLTKRKSLAQKTQDASQISQIALQLYEELSEKERGVRLLGITMTGF
;
A
#
# COMPACT_ATOMS: atom_id res chain seq x y z
N MET A 1 -26.59 14.05 -0.76
CA MET A 1 -26.07 15.43 -0.68
C MET A 1 -26.21 16.18 -1.98
N GLY A 2 -26.22 15.51 -3.16
CA GLY A 2 -26.44 16.22 -4.43
C GLY A 2 -25.29 17.16 -4.83
N VAL A 3 -24.07 16.86 -4.37
CA VAL A 3 -22.87 17.64 -4.66
C VAL A 3 -22.09 16.93 -5.76
N PHE A 4 -21.98 17.56 -6.93
CA PHE A 4 -21.28 17.03 -8.10
C PHE A 4 -20.13 17.94 -8.56
N THR A 5 -20.21 19.23 -8.20
CA THR A 5 -19.22 20.25 -8.57
C THR A 5 -18.64 20.94 -7.33
N GLY A 6 -17.55 21.70 -7.54
CA GLY A 6 -17.01 22.56 -6.49
C GLY A 6 -17.98 23.68 -6.08
N ALA A 7 -18.80 24.17 -7.02
CA ALA A 7 -19.83 25.16 -6.73
C ALA A 7 -20.90 24.60 -5.79
N ASP A 8 -21.35 23.37 -6.01
CA ASP A 8 -22.31 22.71 -5.11
C ASP A 8 -21.73 22.55 -3.70
N LEU A 9 -20.42 22.28 -3.59
CA LEU A 9 -19.73 22.13 -2.31
C LEU A 9 -19.57 23.47 -1.57
N LEU A 10 -19.58 24.60 -2.27
CA LEU A 10 -19.57 25.93 -1.66
C LEU A 10 -20.88 26.21 -0.91
N GLU A 11 -22.01 25.70 -1.40
CA GLU A 11 -23.33 25.87 -0.79
C GLU A 11 -23.54 24.99 0.46
N VAL A 12 -22.66 24.01 0.71
CA VAL A 12 -22.80 23.14 1.89
C VAL A 12 -22.15 23.78 3.12
N PRO A 13 -22.86 23.91 4.25
CA PRO A 13 -22.30 24.41 5.50
C PRO A 13 -21.14 23.54 6.01
N GLU A 14 -20.13 24.17 6.62
CA GLU A 14 -18.95 23.49 7.18
C GLU A 14 -19.34 22.42 8.19
N VAL A 15 -20.26 22.73 9.12
CA VAL A 15 -20.76 21.80 10.14
C VAL A 15 -21.35 20.55 9.50
N THR A 16 -22.15 20.69 8.44
CA THR A 16 -22.75 19.55 7.72
C THR A 16 -21.69 18.64 7.09
N LEU A 17 -20.60 19.21 6.56
CA LEU A 17 -19.50 18.43 6.00
C LEU A 17 -18.72 17.72 7.12
N ILE A 18 -18.46 18.39 8.24
CA ILE A 18 -17.76 17.81 9.39
C ILE A 18 -18.58 16.67 10.02
N ASP A 19 -19.88 16.86 10.24
CA ASP A 19 -20.73 15.83 10.85
C ASP A 19 -20.76 14.56 9.99
N ARG A 20 -20.70 14.70 8.66
CA ARG A 20 -20.79 13.58 7.73
C ARG A 20 -19.44 12.93 7.41
N PHE A 21 -18.35 13.70 7.35
CA PHE A 21 -17.04 13.22 6.88
C PHE A 21 -15.90 13.44 7.88
N GLY A 22 -16.19 13.97 9.07
CA GLY A 22 -15.23 14.32 10.10
C GLY A 22 -14.17 15.30 9.58
N ARG A 23 -12.90 14.95 9.83
CA ARG A 23 -11.74 15.73 9.36
C ARG A 23 -11.74 15.97 7.85
N LEU A 24 -12.20 15.01 7.05
CA LEU A 24 -12.28 15.19 5.61
C LEU A 24 -13.29 16.28 5.23
N GLY A 25 -14.38 16.41 6.00
CA GLY A 25 -15.40 17.44 5.80
C GLY A 25 -14.85 18.85 5.99
N TYR A 26 -14.10 19.05 7.08
CA TYR A 26 -13.35 20.28 7.33
C TYR A 26 -12.38 20.61 6.17
N ASP A 27 -11.62 19.61 5.69
CA ASP A 27 -10.70 19.80 4.57
C ASP A 27 -11.43 20.11 3.26
N LEU A 28 -12.58 19.48 3.00
CA LEU A 28 -13.40 19.69 1.81
C LEU A 28 -13.96 21.12 1.75
N TYR A 29 -14.51 21.61 2.86
CA TYR A 29 -15.06 22.98 2.97
C TYR A 29 -14.02 24.03 2.60
N ARG A 30 -12.80 23.88 3.12
CA ARG A 30 -11.67 24.79 2.88
C ARG A 30 -11.15 24.67 1.45
N LYS A 31 -10.98 23.45 0.92
CA LYS A 31 -10.52 23.21 -0.45
C LYS A 31 -11.47 23.80 -1.50
N ALA A 32 -12.78 23.67 -1.31
CA ALA A 32 -13.77 24.28 -2.21
C ALA A 32 -13.59 25.81 -2.31
N ARG A 33 -13.12 26.45 -1.24
CA ARG A 33 -12.86 27.88 -1.12
C ARG A 33 -11.41 28.28 -1.44
N GLY A 34 -10.61 27.37 -1.99
CA GLY A 34 -9.19 27.61 -2.29
C GLY A 34 -8.31 27.79 -1.05
N ILE A 35 -8.79 27.46 0.14
CA ILE A 35 -8.04 27.62 1.40
C ILE A 35 -7.19 26.38 1.64
N HIS A 36 -5.88 26.50 1.45
CA HIS A 36 -4.92 25.44 1.76
C HIS A 36 -3.65 26.00 2.42
N ASN A 37 -3.63 25.95 3.75
CA ASN A 37 -2.55 26.54 4.57
C ASN A 37 -1.42 25.55 4.90
N SER A 38 -1.36 24.40 4.22
CA SER A 38 -0.29 23.43 4.48
C SER A 38 1.05 24.03 4.07
N PRO A 39 2.08 23.97 4.94
CA PRO A 39 3.40 24.47 4.59
C PRO A 39 3.98 23.64 3.43
N VAL A 40 4.80 24.29 2.60
CA VAL A 40 5.62 23.59 1.61
C VAL A 40 6.59 22.68 2.37
N LYS A 41 6.58 21.39 2.05
CA LYS A 41 7.48 20.39 2.65
C LYS A 41 8.59 20.05 1.65
N SER A 42 9.75 20.68 1.81
CA SER A 42 10.94 20.41 0.97
C SER A 42 11.49 19.00 1.18
N ASN A 43 11.44 18.50 2.42
CA ASN A 43 11.94 17.17 2.77
C ASN A 43 10.79 16.20 3.04
N ARG A 44 10.76 15.08 2.30
CA ARG A 44 9.78 14.01 2.49
C ARG A 44 10.46 12.77 3.05
N ILE A 45 10.21 12.46 4.32
CA ILE A 45 10.64 11.20 4.91
C ILE A 45 9.85 10.05 4.26
N ARG A 46 10.56 9.16 3.58
CA ARG A 46 9.98 7.97 2.97
C ARG A 46 9.44 7.03 4.06
N LYS A 47 8.14 6.72 3.99
CA LYS A 47 7.39 5.90 4.97
C LYS A 47 7.27 4.42 4.59
N SER A 48 7.46 4.10 3.31
CA SER A 48 7.45 2.74 2.78
C SER A 48 8.40 2.59 1.60
N ILE A 49 8.88 1.37 1.38
CA ILE A 49 9.67 0.95 0.21
C ILE A 49 9.07 -0.37 -0.24
N GLY A 50 8.61 -0.44 -1.49
CA GLY A 50 7.97 -1.62 -2.02
C GLY A 50 8.18 -1.78 -3.51
N LYS A 51 7.94 -3.01 -3.98
CA LYS A 51 7.91 -3.37 -5.39
C LYS A 51 6.68 -4.22 -5.64
N GLU A 52 6.00 -3.91 -6.73
CA GLU A 52 4.87 -4.69 -7.22
C GLU A 52 4.99 -4.92 -8.72
N LYS A 53 4.41 -6.02 -9.20
CA LYS A 53 4.41 -6.41 -10.60
C LYS A 53 3.00 -6.85 -10.98
N THR A 54 2.47 -6.24 -12.04
CA THR A 54 1.25 -6.70 -12.71
C THR A 54 1.66 -7.66 -13.82
N TYR A 55 1.06 -8.84 -13.84
CA TYR A 55 1.38 -9.88 -14.82
C TYR A 55 0.45 -9.79 -16.03
N GLY A 56 1.01 -9.97 -17.23
CA GLY A 56 0.22 -10.04 -18.47
C GLY A 56 -0.60 -11.32 -18.55
N LYS A 57 0.01 -12.45 -18.17
CA LYS A 57 -0.66 -13.74 -17.98
C LYS A 57 -0.96 -13.94 -16.49
N ILE A 58 -2.18 -14.40 -16.19
CA ILE A 58 -2.58 -14.73 -14.81
C ILE A 58 -1.69 -15.86 -14.27
N LEU A 59 -1.08 -15.63 -13.11
CA LEU A 59 -0.31 -16.65 -12.40
C LEU A 59 -1.26 -17.59 -11.67
N ARG A 60 -1.06 -18.89 -11.81
CA ARG A 60 -1.86 -19.94 -11.15
C ARG A 60 -1.00 -21.00 -10.47
N ALA A 61 0.17 -21.31 -11.03
CA ALA A 61 1.10 -22.24 -10.41
C ALA A 61 1.68 -21.62 -9.14
N GLU A 62 1.58 -22.36 -8.04
CA GLU A 62 2.06 -21.91 -6.74
C GLU A 62 3.58 -21.64 -6.75
N GLU A 63 4.32 -22.48 -7.46
CA GLU A 63 5.77 -22.34 -7.65
C GLU A 63 6.14 -21.02 -8.34
N ASP A 64 5.39 -20.61 -9.36
CA ASP A 64 5.59 -19.33 -10.05
C ASP A 64 5.33 -18.15 -9.10
N ILE A 65 4.27 -18.24 -8.30
CA ILE A 65 3.92 -17.21 -7.31
C ILE A 65 5.03 -17.09 -6.27
N LYS A 66 5.48 -18.22 -5.70
CA LYS A 66 6.56 -18.25 -4.69
C LYS A 66 7.86 -17.67 -5.25
N LYS A 67 8.22 -18.05 -6.49
CA LYS A 67 9.39 -17.53 -7.19
C LYS A 67 9.31 -16.02 -7.37
N GLU A 68 8.17 -15.49 -7.81
CA GLU A 68 7.99 -14.05 -7.97
C GLU A 68 8.01 -13.29 -6.64
N LEU A 69 7.49 -13.87 -5.54
CA LEU A 69 7.60 -13.29 -4.20
C LEU A 69 9.07 -13.18 -3.75
N THR A 70 9.90 -14.19 -4.02
CA THR A 70 11.33 -14.12 -3.74
C THR A 70 12.01 -13.02 -4.56
N LEU A 71 11.76 -12.96 -5.88
CA LEU A 71 12.31 -11.91 -6.76
C LEU A 71 11.88 -10.49 -6.33
N LEU A 72 10.64 -10.31 -5.89
CA LEU A 72 10.17 -9.03 -5.37
C LEU A 72 10.85 -8.68 -4.05
N SER A 73 11.09 -9.66 -3.18
CA SER A 73 11.78 -9.47 -1.90
C SER A 73 13.22 -9.00 -2.10
N GLU A 74 13.96 -9.61 -3.02
CA GLU A 74 15.32 -9.20 -3.40
C GLU A 74 15.35 -7.75 -3.90
N LYS A 75 14.40 -7.37 -4.76
CA LYS A 75 14.31 -5.99 -5.26
C LYS A 75 13.98 -5.01 -4.14
N VAL A 76 13.13 -5.38 -3.18
CA VAL A 76 12.82 -4.54 -2.02
C VAL A 76 14.05 -4.38 -1.12
N ALA A 77 14.75 -5.47 -0.81
CA ALA A 77 16.00 -5.46 -0.05
C ALA A 77 17.07 -4.57 -0.70
N LEU A 78 17.26 -4.69 -2.03
CA LEU A 78 18.19 -3.82 -2.76
C LEU A 78 17.83 -2.34 -2.62
N ASN A 79 16.53 -1.99 -2.70
CA ASN A 79 16.09 -0.60 -2.51
C ASN A 79 16.24 -0.14 -1.04
N LEU A 80 16.10 -1.03 -0.07
CA LEU A 80 16.36 -0.74 1.34
C LEU A 80 17.83 -0.40 1.56
N HIS A 81 18.73 -1.22 1.02
CA HIS A 81 20.18 -0.99 1.06
C HIS A 81 20.57 0.33 0.40
N GLN A 82 20.08 0.61 -0.81
CA GLN A 82 20.36 1.87 -1.53
C GLN A 82 19.87 3.13 -0.82
N GLN A 83 18.94 2.98 0.12
CA GLN A 83 18.35 4.08 0.87
C GLN A 83 18.79 4.07 2.34
N GLU A 84 19.72 3.19 2.71
CA GLU A 84 20.24 3.01 4.08
C GLU A 84 19.11 2.84 5.11
N LYS A 85 18.10 2.04 4.77
CA LYS A 85 16.91 1.80 5.61
C LYS A 85 16.71 0.33 5.90
N ALA A 86 16.29 0.02 7.12
CA ALA A 86 15.77 -1.30 7.48
C ALA A 86 14.32 -1.16 7.95
N GLY A 87 13.42 -2.03 7.50
CA GLY A 87 12.00 -1.98 7.85
C GLY A 87 11.61 -3.03 8.88
N LYS A 88 10.58 -2.75 9.68
CA LYS A 88 10.06 -3.67 10.70
C LYS A 88 8.84 -4.47 10.22
N ILE A 89 8.08 -3.96 9.26
CA ILE A 89 6.79 -4.54 8.85
C ILE A 89 6.86 -4.94 7.38
N VAL A 90 6.65 -6.22 7.11
CA VAL A 90 6.50 -6.80 5.77
C VAL A 90 5.02 -6.80 5.41
N ILE A 91 4.69 -6.29 4.23
CA ILE A 91 3.32 -6.24 3.71
C ILE A 91 3.29 -6.98 2.37
N LEU A 92 2.45 -8.00 2.27
CA LEU A 92 2.12 -8.71 1.05
C LEU A 92 0.81 -8.18 0.48
N LYS A 93 0.82 -7.80 -0.79
CA LYS A 93 -0.36 -7.39 -1.56
C LYS A 93 -0.56 -8.36 -2.72
N ILE A 94 -1.78 -8.86 -2.86
CA ILE A 94 -2.20 -9.71 -3.97
C ILE A 94 -3.42 -9.09 -4.62
N ARG A 95 -3.42 -8.99 -5.95
CA ARG A 95 -4.63 -8.72 -6.72
C ARG A 95 -4.97 -9.96 -7.54
N TYR A 96 -6.21 -10.41 -7.44
CA TYR A 96 -6.71 -11.56 -8.18
C TYR A 96 -7.19 -11.16 -9.59
N GLU A 97 -7.53 -12.15 -10.40
CA GLU A 97 -7.97 -11.97 -11.79
C GLU A 97 -9.28 -11.18 -11.94
N ASP A 98 -10.14 -11.18 -10.91
CA ASP A 98 -11.36 -10.38 -10.79
C ASP A 98 -11.11 -8.96 -10.27
N PHE A 99 -9.84 -8.56 -10.14
CA PHE A 99 -9.38 -7.27 -9.61
C PHE A 99 -9.61 -7.04 -8.11
N SER A 100 -10.18 -8.00 -7.38
CA SER A 100 -10.21 -7.95 -5.92
C SER A 100 -8.78 -7.95 -5.35
N THR A 101 -8.56 -7.16 -4.30
CA THR A 101 -7.22 -6.98 -3.72
C THR A 101 -7.22 -7.40 -2.26
N LEU A 102 -6.30 -8.30 -1.91
CA LEU A 102 -6.03 -8.73 -0.56
C LEU A 102 -4.68 -8.16 -0.10
N THR A 103 -4.59 -7.76 1.17
CA THR A 103 -3.32 -7.35 1.79
C THR A 103 -3.16 -8.02 3.14
N LYS A 104 -2.01 -8.64 3.37
CA LYS A 104 -1.58 -9.22 4.65
C LYS A 104 -0.29 -8.54 5.10
N ARG A 105 -0.04 -8.51 6.41
CA ARG A 105 1.17 -7.90 6.96
C ARG A 105 1.63 -8.63 8.21
N LYS A 106 2.94 -8.62 8.44
CA LYS A 106 3.57 -9.14 9.65
C LYS A 106 4.59 -8.14 10.18
N SER A 107 4.54 -7.86 11.47
CA SER A 107 5.58 -7.08 12.15
C SER A 107 6.65 -8.02 12.68
N LEU A 108 7.90 -7.67 12.47
CA LEU A 108 9.08 -8.38 12.95
C LEU A 108 9.50 -7.83 14.32
N ALA A 109 10.25 -8.63 15.07
CA ALA A 109 10.83 -8.20 16.35
C ALA A 109 11.90 -7.12 16.14
N GLN A 110 12.78 -7.34 15.16
CA GLN A 110 13.86 -6.43 14.78
C GLN A 110 13.67 -5.93 13.34
N LYS A 111 14.20 -4.74 13.04
CA LYS A 111 14.22 -4.20 11.68
C LYS A 111 15.14 -5.05 10.81
N THR A 112 14.78 -5.23 9.55
CA THR A 112 15.58 -5.96 8.57
C THR A 112 15.61 -5.27 7.22
N GLN A 113 16.70 -5.51 6.52
CA GLN A 113 16.85 -5.23 5.09
C GLN A 113 17.31 -6.50 4.33
N ASP A 114 17.37 -7.64 5.01
CA ASP A 114 17.81 -8.91 4.45
C ASP A 114 16.76 -9.52 3.52
N ALA A 115 17.17 -9.87 2.30
CA ALA A 115 16.29 -10.39 1.27
C ALA A 115 15.65 -11.73 1.67
N SER A 116 16.44 -12.62 2.30
CA SER A 116 16.01 -13.96 2.68
C SER A 116 14.92 -13.89 3.76
N GLN A 117 15.10 -13.04 4.77
CA GLN A 117 14.13 -12.82 5.83
C GLN A 117 12.84 -12.19 5.29
N ILE A 118 12.94 -11.19 4.40
CA ILE A 118 11.76 -10.58 3.76
C ILE A 118 11.00 -11.64 2.95
N SER A 119 11.71 -12.45 2.15
CA SER A 119 11.13 -13.52 1.34
C SER A 119 10.45 -14.58 2.21
N GLN A 120 11.10 -15.05 3.27
CA GLN A 120 10.54 -16.04 4.18
C GLN A 120 9.21 -15.55 4.79
N ILE A 121 9.16 -14.29 5.21
CA ILE A 121 7.95 -13.70 5.79
C ILE A 121 6.87 -13.48 4.74
N ALA A 122 7.21 -13.04 3.53
CA ALA A 122 6.26 -12.90 2.44
C ALA A 122 5.64 -14.26 2.04
N LEU A 123 6.45 -15.32 2.01
CA LEU A 123 5.97 -16.69 1.78
C LEU A 123 5.07 -17.17 2.92
N GLN A 124 5.43 -16.95 4.19
CA GLN A 124 4.54 -17.26 5.32
C GLN A 124 3.19 -16.55 5.21
N LEU A 125 3.19 -15.26 4.88
CA LEU A 125 1.96 -14.48 4.68
C LEU A 125 1.12 -15.00 3.50
N TYR A 126 1.77 -15.52 2.47
CA TYR A 126 1.10 -16.18 1.36
C TYR A 126 0.51 -17.54 1.78
N GLU A 127 1.23 -18.30 2.62
CA GLU A 127 0.76 -19.60 3.10
C GLU A 127 -0.49 -19.50 3.98
N GLU A 128 -0.66 -18.40 4.70
CA GLU A 128 -1.82 -18.10 5.55
C GLU A 128 -3.09 -17.76 4.74
N LEU A 129 -3.02 -17.71 3.41
CA LEU A 129 -4.16 -17.37 2.55
C LEU A 129 -5.06 -18.60 2.33
N SER A 130 -6.36 -18.41 2.53
CA SER A 130 -7.38 -19.43 2.24
C SER A 130 -7.70 -19.57 0.75
N GLU A 131 -7.45 -18.52 -0.05
CA GLU A 131 -7.87 -18.43 -1.46
C GLU A 131 -6.67 -18.52 -2.42
N LYS A 132 -5.87 -19.59 -2.33
CA LYS A 132 -4.68 -19.80 -3.18
C LYS A 132 -5.01 -20.32 -4.58
N GLU A 133 -6.19 -20.90 -4.78
CA GLU A 133 -6.62 -21.45 -6.07
C GLU A 133 -7.00 -20.36 -7.09
N ARG A 134 -7.19 -19.12 -6.63
CA ARG A 134 -7.58 -17.99 -7.47
C ARG A 134 -6.39 -17.49 -8.29
N GLY A 135 -6.65 -17.19 -9.56
CA GLY A 135 -5.63 -16.62 -10.44
C GLY A 135 -5.11 -15.27 -9.93
N VAL A 136 -3.79 -15.11 -9.89
CA VAL A 136 -3.12 -13.88 -9.43
C VAL A 136 -2.74 -13.00 -10.62
N ARG A 137 -3.12 -11.72 -10.54
CA ARG A 137 -2.82 -10.69 -11.55
C ARG A 137 -1.73 -9.71 -11.10
N LEU A 138 -1.57 -9.48 -9.80
CA LEU A 138 -0.51 -8.64 -9.26
C LEU A 138 -0.01 -9.21 -7.94
N LEU A 139 1.32 -9.17 -7.76
CA LEU A 139 1.98 -9.40 -6.48
C LEU A 139 2.78 -8.16 -6.10
N GLY A 140 2.77 -7.82 -4.81
CA GLY A 140 3.52 -6.71 -4.26
C GLY A 140 4.06 -7.01 -2.88
N ILE A 141 5.31 -6.61 -2.63
CA ILE A 141 5.94 -6.66 -1.31
C ILE A 141 6.34 -5.24 -0.94
N THR A 142 5.99 -4.84 0.28
CA THR A 142 6.31 -3.52 0.81
C THR A 142 6.85 -3.62 2.24
N MET A 143 7.91 -2.89 2.51
CA MET A 143 8.52 -2.72 3.82
C MET A 143 8.17 -1.35 4.39
N THR A 144 7.80 -1.32 5.67
CA THR A 144 7.48 -0.09 6.42
C THR A 144 8.02 -0.16 7.85
N GLY A 145 7.88 0.92 8.63
CA GLY A 145 8.39 0.99 10.00
C GLY A 145 9.91 1.10 10.05
N PHE A 146 10.45 2.06 9.28
CA PHE A 146 11.87 2.37 9.20
C PHE A 146 12.45 2.95 10.49
#